data_AF-A0A1N6MQ93-F1
#
_entry.id   AF-A0A1N6MQ93-F1
#
_cell.length_a   1.000
_cell.length_b   1.000
_cell.length_c   1.000
_cell.angle_alpha   90.00
_cell.angle_beta   90.00
_cell.angle_gamma   90.00
#
_symmetry.space_group_name_H-M   'P 1'
#
loop_
_entity.id
_entity.type
_entity.pdbx_description
1 polymer ?
#
loop_
_entity_poly.entity_id
_entity_poly.type
_entity_poly.pdbx_seq_one_letter_code
_entity_poly.pdbx_strand_id
1 'polypeptide(L)'
;MRLLTKISLLSFLFLISSPSVADLSTPKEIIQQVKERGVNSVVAEIGERKKREEIADFITTGDSEWLEVAFQLTPSIHHDFSSQILNSLSFALINNPVEVLAMANKYQLSSAHNICNIPSTLTGINNKEKFVRDVSTSLKTAKKVANRKDEENIEWCQLELNKSYTTYL
;
A
#
# COMPACT_ATOMS: atom_id res chain seq x y z
N MET A 1 22.12 42.27 55.74
CA MET A 1 21.47 41.27 54.86
C MET A 1 22.20 41.23 53.53
N ARG A 2 23.00 40.19 53.27
CA ARG A 2 23.63 39.95 51.96
C ARG A 2 22.78 38.91 51.23
N LEU A 3 22.13 39.31 50.14
CA LEU A 3 21.30 38.43 49.32
C LEU A 3 22.18 37.42 48.59
N LEU A 4 21.94 36.14 48.89
CA LEU A 4 22.48 34.99 48.16
C LEU A 4 21.82 34.94 46.77
N THR A 5 22.58 35.27 45.73
CA THR A 5 22.22 35.01 44.33
C THR A 5 22.30 33.50 44.07
N LYS A 6 21.13 32.84 44.04
CA LYS A 6 21.01 31.45 43.60
C LYS A 6 21.13 31.40 42.08
N ILE A 7 22.27 30.93 41.58
CA ILE A 7 22.45 30.59 40.17
C ILE A 7 21.73 29.26 39.94
N SER A 8 20.56 29.31 39.29
CA SER A 8 19.86 28.12 38.81
C SER A 8 20.52 27.66 37.51
N LEU A 9 21.39 26.66 37.60
CA LEU A 9 21.91 25.93 36.44
C LEU A 9 20.79 24.99 35.94
N LEU A 10 19.96 25.49 35.02
CA LEU A 10 18.99 24.67 34.30
C LEU A 10 19.70 24.02 33.10
N SER A 11 20.37 22.90 33.35
CA SER A 11 20.96 22.07 32.31
C SER A 11 19.86 21.35 31.52
N PHE A 12 19.41 21.95 30.41
CA PHE A 12 18.63 21.23 29.41
C PHE A 12 19.52 20.18 28.74
N LEU A 13 19.51 18.96 29.28
CA LEU A 13 19.99 17.78 28.59
C LEU A 13 19.02 17.49 27.43
N PHE A 14 19.23 18.14 26.29
CA PHE A 14 18.67 17.67 25.04
C PHE A 14 19.40 16.35 24.70
N LEU A 15 18.83 15.24 25.16
CA LEU A 15 19.11 13.93 24.60
C LEU A 15 18.65 13.98 23.15
N ILE A 16 19.56 14.31 22.24
CA ILE A 16 19.35 14.16 20.81
C ILE A 16 19.37 12.65 20.58
N SER A 17 18.22 12.00 20.74
CA SER A 17 18.04 10.64 20.24
C SER A 17 18.29 10.71 18.74
N SER A 18 19.43 10.19 18.29
CA SER A 18 19.63 9.96 16.86
C SER A 18 18.46 9.12 16.39
N PRO A 19 17.69 9.54 15.37
CA PRO A 19 16.69 8.66 14.80
C PRO A 19 17.45 7.40 14.39
N SER A 20 17.08 6.27 14.99
CA SER A 20 17.57 4.97 14.56
C SER A 20 17.33 4.95 13.06
N VAL A 21 18.39 4.73 12.28
CA VAL A 21 18.25 4.45 10.85
C VAL A 21 17.64 3.06 10.76
N ALA A 22 16.33 2.97 10.99
CA ALA A 22 15.60 1.74 10.75
C ALA A 22 15.78 1.44 9.27
N ASP A 23 16.18 0.21 8.95
CA ASP A 23 16.23 -0.20 7.56
C ASP A 23 14.80 -0.23 7.02
N LEU A 24 14.63 0.13 5.76
CA LEU A 24 13.35 0.00 5.07
C LEU A 24 13.32 -1.37 4.40
N SER A 25 13.58 -2.42 5.17
CA SER A 25 13.77 -3.80 4.67
C SER A 25 12.59 -4.71 4.93
N THR A 26 11.83 -4.44 5.99
CA THR A 26 10.67 -5.24 6.38
C THR A 26 9.39 -4.41 6.45
N PRO A 27 8.21 -5.04 6.32
CA PRO A 27 6.93 -4.35 6.48
C PRO A 27 6.80 -3.60 7.80
N LYS A 28 7.22 -4.24 8.90
CA LYS A 28 7.13 -3.68 10.25
C LYS A 28 7.97 -2.42 10.40
N GLU A 29 9.19 -2.43 9.87
CA GLU A 29 10.05 -1.24 9.90
C GLU A 29 9.44 -0.11 9.07
N ILE A 30 8.95 -0.40 7.86
CA ILE A 30 8.32 0.61 6.99
C ILE A 30 7.11 1.23 7.69
N ILE A 31 6.20 0.40 8.23
CA ILE A 31 5.01 0.87 8.96
C ILE A 31 5.41 1.69 10.20
N GLN A 32 6.42 1.25 10.94
CA GLN A 32 6.93 2.00 12.09
C GLN A 32 7.48 3.35 11.68
N GLN A 33 8.25 3.41 10.60
CA GLN A 33 8.79 4.66 10.06
C GLN A 33 7.67 5.58 9.56
N VAL A 34 6.61 5.05 8.95
CA VAL A 34 5.44 5.86 8.55
C VAL A 34 4.79 6.50 9.77
N LYS A 35 4.68 5.78 10.89
CA LYS A 35 4.13 6.33 12.15
C LYS A 35 5.02 7.40 12.78
N GLU A 36 6.34 7.21 12.73
CA GLU A 36 7.30 8.10 13.40
C GLU A 36 7.50 9.43 12.67
N ARG A 37 7.55 9.41 11.33
CA ARG A 37 7.94 10.58 10.52
C ARG A 37 7.03 10.87 9.33
N GLY A 38 5.95 10.11 9.19
CA GLY A 38 4.93 10.33 8.17
C GLY A 38 5.26 9.72 6.80
N VAL A 39 4.20 9.43 6.04
CA VAL A 39 4.26 8.72 4.76
C VAL A 39 5.18 9.38 3.73
N ASN A 40 5.15 10.71 3.61
CA ASN A 40 5.92 11.42 2.59
C ASN A 40 7.44 11.30 2.82
N SER A 41 7.88 11.37 4.08
CA SER A 41 9.30 11.21 4.40
C SER A 41 9.78 9.80 4.07
N VAL A 42 8.98 8.79 4.40
CA VAL A 42 9.31 7.39 4.14
C VAL A 42 9.35 7.12 2.64
N VAL A 43 8.36 7.57 1.88
CA VAL A 43 8.32 7.36 0.43
C VAL A 43 9.46 8.08 -0.29
N ALA A 44 9.84 9.28 0.14
CA ALA A 44 11.00 9.97 -0.40
C ALA A 44 12.27 9.12 -0.20
N GLU A 45 12.48 8.59 1.00
CA GLU A 45 13.64 7.75 1.30
C GLU A 45 13.63 6.40 0.58
N ILE A 46 12.48 5.75 0.43
CA ILE A 46 12.33 4.55 -0.41
C ILE A 46 12.82 4.85 -1.84
N GLY A 47 12.49 6.02 -2.36
CA GLY A 47 12.97 6.51 -3.66
C GLY A 47 14.49 6.68 -3.70
N GLU A 48 15.06 7.41 -2.75
CA GLU A 48 16.52 7.64 -2.65
C GLU A 48 17.30 6.32 -2.51
N ARG A 49 16.76 5.35 -1.76
CA ARG A 49 17.34 4.01 -1.59
C ARG A 49 17.05 3.06 -2.75
N LYS A 50 16.32 3.50 -3.80
CA LYS A 50 15.94 2.70 -4.97
C LYS A 50 15.16 1.41 -4.64
N LYS A 51 14.36 1.44 -3.57
CA LYS A 51 13.56 0.27 -3.11
C LYS A 51 12.12 0.24 -3.64
N ARG A 52 11.73 1.19 -4.51
CA ARG A 52 10.34 1.29 -5.00
C ARG A 52 9.87 0.04 -5.75
N GLU A 53 10.71 -0.49 -6.63
CA GLU A 53 10.40 -1.68 -7.44
C GLU A 53 10.32 -2.93 -6.57
N GLU A 54 11.29 -3.12 -5.68
CA GLU A 54 11.28 -4.22 -4.69
C GLU A 54 9.99 -4.23 -3.84
N ILE A 55 9.58 -3.07 -3.32
CA ILE A 55 8.34 -2.97 -2.53
C ILE A 55 7.11 -3.25 -3.40
N ALA A 56 7.07 -2.72 -4.63
CA ALA A 56 5.99 -3.00 -5.57
C ALA A 56 5.85 -4.51 -5.83
N ASP A 57 6.97 -5.20 -6.07
CA ASP A 57 6.98 -6.65 -6.29
C ASP A 57 6.48 -7.42 -5.07
N PHE A 58 6.92 -7.05 -3.86
CA PHE A 58 6.41 -7.68 -2.65
C PHE A 58 4.90 -7.50 -2.47
N ILE A 59 4.34 -6.34 -2.85
CA ILE A 59 2.89 -6.11 -2.79
C ILE A 59 2.14 -7.07 -3.71
N THR A 60 2.68 -7.39 -4.90
CA THR A 60 2.02 -8.32 -5.83
C THR A 60 1.80 -9.72 -5.26
N THR A 61 2.58 -10.11 -4.25
CA THR A 61 2.44 -11.43 -3.60
C THR A 61 1.11 -11.59 -2.88
N GLY A 62 0.46 -10.49 -2.49
CA GLY A 62 -0.76 -10.52 -1.68
C GLY A 62 -0.53 -10.90 -0.21
N ASP A 63 0.73 -10.91 0.25
CA ASP A 63 1.06 -11.09 1.67
C ASP A 63 0.47 -9.96 2.52
N SER A 64 -0.20 -10.33 3.61
CA SER A 64 -0.96 -9.42 4.48
C SER A 64 -0.12 -8.26 5.01
N GLU A 65 1.14 -8.49 5.41
CA GLU A 65 1.99 -7.43 5.95
C GLU A 65 2.39 -6.43 4.84
N TRP A 66 2.66 -6.92 3.63
CA TRP A 66 2.96 -6.08 2.46
C TRP A 66 1.73 -5.34 1.93
N LEU A 67 0.54 -5.94 2.02
CA LEU A 67 -0.71 -5.23 1.73
C LEU A 67 -0.88 -4.05 2.70
N GLU A 68 -0.65 -4.23 4.00
CA GLU A 68 -0.75 -3.12 4.95
C GLU A 68 0.26 -2.00 4.62
N VAL A 69 1.50 -2.34 4.23
CA VAL A 69 2.48 -1.37 3.74
C VAL A 69 1.93 -0.59 2.54
N ALA A 70 1.39 -1.27 1.53
CA ALA A 70 0.82 -0.63 0.34
C ALA A 70 -0.22 0.45 0.72
N PHE A 71 -1.16 0.09 1.59
CA PHE A 71 -2.23 0.98 2.03
C PHE A 71 -1.72 2.17 2.86
N GLN A 72 -0.69 1.97 3.68
CA GLN A 72 -0.04 3.05 4.44
C GLN A 72 0.78 4.00 3.56
N LEU A 73 1.37 3.51 2.47
CA LEU A 73 2.20 4.30 1.56
C LEU A 73 1.41 5.02 0.46
N THR A 74 0.22 4.52 0.11
CA THR A 74 -0.61 5.10 -0.97
C THR A 74 -0.96 6.59 -0.80
N PRO A 75 -1.32 7.12 0.40
CA PRO A 75 -1.68 8.54 0.57
C PRO A 75 -0.47 9.49 0.57
N SER A 76 0.57 9.19 -0.20
CA SER A 76 1.75 10.05 -0.37
C SER A 76 1.57 11.14 -1.44
N ILE A 77 2.37 12.19 -1.36
CA ILE A 77 2.47 13.23 -2.42
C ILE A 77 3.25 12.75 -3.65
N HIS A 78 3.94 11.60 -3.57
CA HIS A 78 4.68 11.00 -4.67
C HIS A 78 3.72 10.16 -5.51
N HIS A 79 2.92 10.85 -6.33
CA HIS A 79 1.82 10.25 -7.09
C HIS A 79 2.26 9.12 -8.03
N ASP A 80 3.48 9.19 -8.55
CA ASP A 80 4.08 8.15 -9.39
C ASP A 80 4.21 6.82 -8.62
N PHE A 81 4.72 6.89 -7.39
CA PHE A 81 4.83 5.71 -6.53
C PHE A 81 3.48 5.22 -6.03
N SER A 82 2.56 6.14 -5.67
CA SER A 82 1.18 5.76 -5.34
C SER A 82 0.49 5.03 -6.50
N SER A 83 0.71 5.45 -7.75
CA SER A 83 0.18 4.75 -8.93
C SER A 83 0.83 3.38 -9.13
N GLN A 84 2.14 3.24 -8.88
CA GLN A 84 2.83 1.96 -8.91
C GLN A 84 2.29 0.99 -7.85
N ILE A 85 2.03 1.47 -6.63
CA ILE A 85 1.42 0.68 -5.56
C ILE A 85 0.02 0.20 -5.98
N LEU A 86 -0.82 1.08 -6.54
CA LEU A 86 -2.16 0.70 -7.00
C LEU A 86 -2.11 -0.38 -8.08
N ASN A 87 -1.20 -0.27 -9.06
CA ASN A 87 -0.98 -1.31 -10.06
C ASN A 87 -0.55 -2.65 -9.42
N SER A 88 0.29 -2.59 -8.39
CA SER A 88 0.75 -3.79 -7.66
C SER A 88 -0.39 -4.44 -6.87
N LEU A 89 -1.27 -3.64 -6.26
CA LEU A 89 -2.49 -4.11 -5.60
C LEU A 89 -3.46 -4.78 -6.59
N SER A 90 -3.57 -4.28 -7.82
CA SER A 90 -4.35 -4.95 -8.88
C SER A 90 -3.80 -6.35 -9.20
N PHE A 91 -2.48 -6.53 -9.23
CA PHE A 91 -1.87 -7.87 -9.36
C PHE A 91 -2.08 -8.74 -8.13
N ALA A 92 -2.05 -8.16 -6.93
CA ALA A 92 -2.28 -8.88 -5.69
C ALA A 92 -3.68 -9.55 -5.62
N LEU A 93 -4.67 -9.06 -6.38
CA LEU A 93 -5.98 -9.70 -6.52
C LEU A 93 -5.89 -11.15 -7.06
N ILE A 94 -4.83 -11.49 -7.81
CA ILE A 94 -4.60 -12.86 -8.29
C ILE A 94 -4.32 -13.80 -7.11
N ASN A 95 -3.62 -13.31 -6.09
CA ASN A 95 -3.11 -14.13 -4.98
C ASN A 95 -3.98 -14.05 -3.73
N ASN A 96 -4.49 -12.87 -3.37
CA ASN A 96 -5.25 -12.65 -2.14
C ASN A 96 -6.36 -11.61 -2.30
N PRO A 97 -7.41 -11.91 -3.09
CA PRO A 97 -8.44 -10.92 -3.42
C PRO A 97 -9.27 -10.48 -2.21
N VAL A 98 -9.54 -11.38 -1.25
CA VAL A 98 -10.38 -11.05 -0.09
C VAL A 98 -9.71 -9.98 0.75
N GLU A 99 -8.44 -10.16 1.08
CA GLU A 99 -7.72 -9.23 1.94
C GLU A 99 -7.43 -7.90 1.26
N VAL A 100 -7.05 -7.91 -0.02
CA VAL A 100 -6.89 -6.69 -0.82
C VAL A 100 -8.16 -5.83 -0.78
N LEU A 101 -9.33 -6.44 -0.99
CA LEU A 101 -10.60 -5.74 -1.00
C LEU A 101 -11.05 -5.30 0.41
N ALA A 102 -10.80 -6.12 1.42
CA ALA A 102 -11.08 -5.78 2.81
C ALA A 102 -10.24 -4.57 3.26
N MET A 103 -8.96 -4.54 2.90
CA MET A 103 -8.07 -3.41 3.21
C MET A 103 -8.43 -2.15 2.41
N ALA A 104 -8.77 -2.27 1.12
CA ALA A 104 -9.23 -1.13 0.33
C ALA A 104 -10.42 -0.41 0.97
N ASN A 105 -11.38 -1.18 1.50
CA ASN A 105 -12.49 -0.65 2.27
C ASN A 105 -12.07 -0.05 3.62
N LYS A 106 -11.20 -0.73 4.37
CA LYS A 106 -10.70 -0.27 5.68
C LYS A 106 -10.02 1.10 5.58
N TYR A 107 -9.17 1.28 4.57
CA TYR A 107 -8.43 2.52 4.36
C TYR A 107 -9.22 3.59 3.58
N GLN A 108 -10.49 3.31 3.25
CA GLN A 108 -11.39 4.22 2.53
C GLN A 108 -10.75 4.82 1.28
N LEU A 109 -9.95 4.02 0.57
CA LEU A 109 -9.42 4.47 -0.69
C LEU A 109 -10.59 4.54 -1.66
N SER A 110 -11.04 5.76 -1.95
CA SER A 110 -11.90 6.07 -3.10
C SER A 110 -11.33 5.49 -4.41
N SER A 111 -10.03 5.19 -4.40
CA SER A 111 -9.26 4.44 -5.38
C SER A 111 -9.52 2.93 -5.44
N ALA A 112 -10.50 2.35 -4.73
CA ALA A 112 -10.84 0.93 -4.91
C ALA A 112 -11.15 0.60 -6.39
N HIS A 113 -11.69 1.58 -7.13
CA HIS A 113 -11.87 1.51 -8.59
C HIS A 113 -10.54 1.34 -9.33
N ASN A 114 -9.45 1.92 -8.81
CA ASN A 114 -8.12 1.82 -9.40
C ASN A 114 -7.48 0.44 -9.12
N ILE A 115 -7.89 -0.26 -8.05
CA ILE A 115 -7.40 -1.60 -7.73
C ILE A 115 -8.10 -2.64 -8.61
N CYS A 116 -9.42 -2.55 -8.76
CA CYS A 116 -10.23 -3.44 -9.60
C CYS A 116 -10.18 -3.07 -11.09
N ASN A 117 -8.99 -2.82 -11.61
CA ASN A 117 -8.72 -2.35 -12.96
C ASN A 117 -7.54 -3.11 -13.58
N ILE A 118 -7.39 -3.02 -14.90
CA ILE A 118 -6.21 -3.53 -15.62
C ILE A 118 -5.06 -2.53 -15.41
N PRO A 119 -3.91 -2.96 -14.84
CA PRO A 119 -2.77 -2.08 -14.64
C PRO A 119 -2.32 -1.40 -15.92
N SER A 120 -2.07 -0.08 -15.87
CA SER A 120 -1.62 0.69 -17.02
C SER A 120 -0.23 0.27 -17.52
N THR A 121 0.56 -0.36 -16.65
CA THR A 121 1.86 -0.95 -16.96
C THR A 121 1.75 -2.21 -17.82
N LEU A 122 0.58 -2.84 -17.90
CA LEU A 122 0.38 -4.07 -18.65
C LEU A 122 0.13 -3.77 -20.13
N THR A 123 1.10 -4.13 -20.97
CA THR A 123 1.05 -3.91 -22.42
C THR A 123 0.74 -5.21 -23.16
N GLY A 124 0.10 -5.07 -24.33
CA GLY A 124 -0.29 -6.19 -25.19
C GLY A 124 -1.62 -6.84 -24.81
N ILE A 125 -2.46 -7.13 -25.82
CA ILE A 125 -3.81 -7.67 -25.63
C ILE A 125 -3.80 -9.02 -24.90
N ASN A 126 -2.89 -9.92 -25.28
CA ASN A 126 -2.77 -11.25 -24.67
C ASN A 126 -2.45 -11.20 -23.18
N ASN A 127 -1.59 -10.25 -22.76
CA ASN A 127 -1.25 -10.08 -21.36
C ASN A 127 -2.44 -9.53 -20.56
N LYS A 128 -3.16 -8.54 -21.11
CA LYS A 128 -4.38 -7.99 -20.50
C LYS A 128 -5.47 -9.05 -20.37
N GLU A 129 -5.70 -9.85 -21.40
CA GLU A 129 -6.64 -10.98 -21.38
C GLU A 129 -6.27 -12.02 -20.32
N LYS A 130 -4.98 -12.36 -20.22
CA LYS A 130 -4.49 -13.28 -19.20
C LYS A 130 -4.73 -12.72 -17.80
N PHE A 131 -4.37 -11.46 -17.57
CA PHE A 131 -4.60 -10.80 -16.28
C PHE A 131 -6.07 -10.81 -15.86
N VAL A 132 -6.99 -10.39 -16.75
CA VAL A 132 -8.43 -10.37 -16.46
C VAL A 132 -8.94 -11.77 -16.13
N ARG A 133 -8.48 -12.79 -16.87
CA ARG A 133 -8.85 -14.20 -16.62
C ARG A 133 -8.36 -14.68 -15.26
N ASP A 134 -7.11 -14.38 -14.90
CA ASP A 134 -6.49 -14.81 -13.65
C ASP A 134 -7.19 -14.16 -12.45
N VAL A 135 -7.39 -12.84 -12.49
CA VAL A 135 -8.11 -12.09 -11.45
C VAL A 135 -9.56 -12.57 -11.34
N SER A 136 -10.25 -12.75 -12.46
CA SER A 136 -11.64 -13.26 -12.45
C SER A 136 -11.74 -14.65 -11.81
N THR A 137 -10.76 -15.51 -12.06
CA THR A 137 -10.71 -16.87 -11.50
C THR A 137 -10.47 -16.81 -9.99
N SER A 138 -9.54 -15.97 -9.54
CA SER A 138 -9.26 -15.74 -8.12
C SER A 138 -10.50 -15.22 -7.39
N LEU A 139 -11.13 -14.15 -7.91
CA LEU A 139 -12.36 -13.57 -7.35
C LEU A 139 -13.50 -14.59 -7.26
N LYS A 140 -13.74 -15.38 -8.33
CA LYS A 140 -14.77 -16.42 -8.33
C LYS A 140 -14.50 -17.51 -7.30
N THR A 141 -13.23 -17.85 -7.08
CA THR A 141 -12.83 -18.86 -6.08
C THR A 141 -13.06 -18.32 -4.67
N ALA A 142 -12.61 -17.10 -4.40
CA ALA A 142 -12.82 -16.41 -3.13
C ALA A 142 -14.30 -16.28 -2.77
N LYS A 143 -15.15 -15.92 -3.75
CA LYS A 143 -16.60 -15.76 -3.54
C LYS A 143 -17.27 -16.99 -2.93
N LYS A 144 -16.83 -18.20 -3.31
CA LYS A 144 -17.45 -19.46 -2.84
C LYS A 144 -17.33 -19.70 -1.33
N VAL A 145 -16.34 -19.08 -0.70
CA VAL A 145 -16.03 -19.24 0.73
C VAL A 145 -16.13 -17.94 1.50
N ALA A 146 -16.55 -16.86 0.82
CA ALA A 146 -16.67 -15.53 1.39
C ALA A 146 -17.86 -15.42 2.35
N ASN A 147 -17.74 -14.58 3.37
CA ASN A 147 -18.92 -14.09 4.08
C ASN A 147 -19.65 -13.06 3.19
N ARG A 148 -20.86 -12.67 3.60
CA ARG A 148 -21.70 -11.74 2.83
C ARG A 148 -21.00 -10.41 2.46
N LYS A 149 -20.25 -9.81 3.39
CA LYS A 149 -19.58 -8.52 3.15
C LYS A 149 -18.48 -8.67 2.10
N ASP A 150 -17.71 -9.74 2.19
CA ASP A 150 -16.64 -10.02 1.24
C ASP A 150 -17.20 -10.39 -0.13
N GLU A 151 -18.34 -11.10 -0.18
CA GLU A 151 -19.07 -11.39 -1.41
C GLU A 151 -19.48 -10.12 -2.14
N GLU A 152 -20.09 -9.15 -1.46
CA GLU A 152 -20.49 -7.85 -2.03
C GLU A 152 -19.29 -7.09 -2.61
N ASN A 153 -18.14 -7.09 -1.91
CA ASN A 153 -16.90 -6.46 -2.40
C ASN A 153 -16.35 -7.15 -3.66
N ILE A 154 -16.40 -8.48 -3.68
CA ILE A 154 -15.92 -9.29 -4.81
C ILE A 154 -16.79 -9.03 -6.04
N GLU A 155 -18.11 -9.03 -5.90
CA GLU A 155 -19.04 -8.76 -7.01
C GLU A 155 -18.82 -7.37 -7.61
N TRP A 156 -18.64 -6.36 -6.74
CA TRP A 156 -18.32 -5.01 -7.17
C TRP A 156 -16.99 -4.96 -7.94
N CYS A 157 -15.95 -5.62 -7.43
CA CYS A 157 -14.65 -5.67 -8.10
C CYS A 157 -14.72 -6.35 -9.47
N GLN A 158 -15.50 -7.43 -9.59
CA GLN A 158 -15.74 -8.11 -10.86
C GLN A 158 -16.43 -7.18 -11.88
N LEU A 159 -17.39 -6.38 -11.43
CA LEU A 159 -18.08 -5.42 -12.28
C LEU A 159 -17.11 -4.36 -12.83
N GLU A 160 -16.27 -3.78 -11.97
CA GLU A 160 -15.28 -2.77 -12.38
C GLU A 160 -14.22 -3.34 -13.33
N LEU A 161 -13.72 -4.55 -13.06
CA LEU A 161 -12.77 -5.24 -13.93
C LEU A 161 -13.36 -5.49 -15.34
N ASN A 162 -14.63 -5.89 -15.42
CA ASN A 162 -15.31 -6.12 -16.70
C ASN A 162 -15.52 -4.82 -17.50
N LYS A 163 -15.85 -3.71 -16.82
CA LYS A 163 -15.98 -2.39 -17.45
C LYS A 163 -14.63 -1.94 -18.02
N SER A 164 -13.57 -2.10 -17.24
CA SER A 164 -12.20 -1.81 -17.67
C SER A 164 -11.85 -2.60 -18.93
N TYR A 165 -12.03 -3.92 -18.89
CA TYR A 165 -11.70 -4.79 -20.02
C TYR A 165 -12.46 -4.42 -21.30
N THR A 166 -13.76 -4.12 -21.20
CA THR A 166 -14.59 -3.69 -22.34
C THR A 166 -14.08 -2.38 -22.96
N THR A 167 -13.47 -1.50 -22.17
CA THR A 167 -12.90 -0.24 -22.67
C THR A 167 -11.62 -0.45 -23.51
N TYR A 168 -10.98 -1.61 -23.38
CA TYR A 168 -9.76 -1.95 -24.12
C TYR A 168 -9.99 -2.83 -25.35
N LEU A 169 -11.22 -3.31 -25.56
CA LEU A 169 -11.67 -4.00 -26.77
C LEU A 169 -12.13 -2.99 -27.83
#